data_AF-A0AAQ3RSU2-F1
#
_entry.id   AF-A0AAQ3RSU2-F1
#
_cell.length_a   1.000
_cell.length_b   1.000
_cell.length_c   1.000
_cell.angle_alpha   90.00
_cell.angle_beta   90.00
_cell.angle_gamma   90.00
#
_symmetry.space_group_name_H-M   'P 1'
#
loop_
_entity.id
_entity.type
_entity.pdbx_description
1 polymer ?
#
loop_
_entity_poly.entity_id
_entity_poly.type
_entity_poly.pdbx_seq_one_letter_code
_entity_poly.pdbx_strand_id
1 'polypeptide(L)'
;MPPRDKAPFTQDDCHFIREKIVSGDIKTEFDDKDQWMNSHVLTFSGIDSSYALPDNIAIITLQELEDGRVLLRLAHLYEIEEDKDLSVTATVELKKLFPGRKIKEVKEMNLSANQERTEMEKKRLHWKVEGSYGNRHVSRGGPVDPKELKLELSPMEIRTFIIYFDGVSDQLYYAM
;
A
#
# COMPACT_ATOMS: atom_id res chain seq x y z
N MET A 1 44.62 13.55 -19.22
CA MET A 1 45.20 12.72 -20.28
C MET A 1 45.12 11.26 -19.81
N PRO A 2 44.28 10.40 -20.41
CA PRO A 2 44.34 8.95 -20.19
C PRO A 2 45.36 8.32 -21.16
N PRO A 3 45.64 7.01 -21.00
CA PRO A 3 45.50 6.15 -22.18
C PRO A 3 44.56 4.97 -21.91
N ARG A 4 43.66 4.75 -22.88
CA ARG A 4 43.06 3.45 -23.20
C ARG A 4 44.15 2.59 -23.80
N ASP A 5 44.11 1.29 -23.59
CA ASP A 5 44.28 0.32 -24.67
C ASP A 5 43.50 -0.96 -24.37
N LYS A 6 42.52 -1.23 -25.24
CA LYS A 6 41.94 -2.56 -25.42
C LYS A 6 42.92 -3.36 -26.28
N ALA A 7 43.23 -4.58 -25.88
CA ALA A 7 43.78 -5.60 -26.76
C ALA A 7 42.86 -6.84 -26.76
N PRO A 8 42.78 -7.58 -27.88
CA PRO A 8 41.56 -8.27 -28.32
C PRO A 8 41.36 -9.66 -27.69
N PHE A 9 40.10 -10.07 -27.57
CA PHE A 9 39.73 -11.48 -27.42
C PHE A 9 40.29 -12.24 -28.64
N THR A 10 41.19 -13.19 -28.39
CA THR A 10 41.78 -14.03 -29.43
C THR A 10 40.97 -15.31 -29.55
N GLN A 11 40.91 -15.86 -30.76
CA GLN A 11 40.16 -17.07 -31.15
C GLN A 11 40.59 -18.34 -30.36
N ASP A 12 41.66 -18.25 -29.58
CA ASP A 12 42.25 -19.35 -28.80
C ASP A 12 41.50 -19.63 -27.49
N ASP A 13 40.66 -18.69 -27.01
CA ASP A 13 39.83 -18.87 -25.81
C ASP A 13 38.69 -19.90 -26.00
N CYS A 14 38.32 -20.19 -27.26
CA CYS A 14 37.29 -21.19 -27.56
C CYS A 14 37.80 -22.64 -27.47
N HIS A 15 39.11 -22.88 -27.50
CA HIS A 15 39.66 -24.24 -27.46
C HIS A 15 39.83 -24.75 -26.02
N PHE A 16 40.01 -23.86 -25.05
CA PHE A 16 40.21 -24.24 -23.64
C PHE A 16 38.92 -24.72 -22.95
N ILE A 17 37.75 -24.30 -23.44
CA ILE A 17 36.45 -24.73 -22.89
C ILE A 17 36.14 -26.18 -23.25
N ARG A 18 36.75 -26.74 -24.30
CA ARG A 18 36.44 -28.09 -24.79
C ARG A 18 37.19 -29.22 -24.07
N GLU A 19 38.33 -28.94 -23.42
CA GLU A 19 39.05 -29.95 -22.64
C GLU A 19 38.52 -30.13 -21.20
N LYS A 20 37.90 -29.10 -20.61
CA LYS A 20 37.42 -29.18 -19.21
C LYS A 20 36.14 -29.99 -19.00
N ILE A 21 35.50 -30.48 -20.05
CA ILE A 21 34.32 -31.37 -19.92
C ILE A 21 34.72 -32.83 -19.62
N VAL A 22 35.97 -33.22 -19.90
CA VAL A 22 36.41 -34.63 -19.80
C VAL A 22 37.09 -34.99 -18.47
N SER A 23 37.48 -34.01 -17.65
CA SER A 23 38.05 -34.29 -16.33
C SER A 23 37.16 -33.68 -15.25
N GLY A 24 36.37 -34.53 -14.60
CA GLY A 24 35.36 -34.18 -13.60
C GLY A 24 35.94 -33.66 -12.28
N ASP A 25 36.56 -32.48 -12.33
CA ASP A 25 36.98 -31.70 -11.16
C ASP A 25 36.23 -30.37 -11.12
N ILE A 26 34.90 -30.43 -10.92
CA ILE A 26 34.18 -29.28 -10.38
C ILE A 26 34.45 -29.30 -8.88
N LYS A 27 35.47 -28.55 -8.44
CA LYS A 27 35.49 -28.06 -7.06
C LYS A 27 34.27 -27.19 -6.91
N THR A 28 33.24 -27.74 -6.26
CA THR A 28 32.04 -27.02 -5.88
C THR A 28 32.45 -25.95 -4.88
N GLU A 29 32.70 -24.73 -5.36
CA GLU A 29 32.40 -23.55 -4.57
C GLU A 29 30.88 -23.56 -4.39
N PHE A 30 30.45 -24.23 -3.32
CA PHE A 30 29.05 -24.31 -2.92
C PHE A 30 28.65 -22.89 -2.51
N ASP A 31 27.80 -22.31 -3.35
CA ASP A 31 27.47 -20.90 -3.45
C ASP A 31 26.78 -20.43 -2.16
N ASP A 32 27.40 -19.49 -1.44
CA ASP A 32 26.84 -18.82 -0.26
C ASP A 32 25.46 -18.18 -0.56
N LYS A 33 25.20 -17.88 -1.85
CA LYS A 33 23.90 -17.37 -2.33
C LYS A 33 22.79 -18.41 -2.28
N ASP A 34 23.09 -19.68 -2.55
CA ASP A 34 22.11 -20.76 -2.50
C ASP A 34 21.68 -21.02 -1.04
N GLN A 35 22.57 -20.77 -0.07
CA GLN A 35 22.25 -20.88 1.35
C GLN A 35 21.36 -19.71 1.84
N TRP A 36 21.56 -18.48 1.33
CA TRP A 36 20.73 -17.32 1.67
C TRP A 36 19.29 -17.45 1.18
N MET A 37 19.09 -17.89 -0.08
CA MET A 37 17.76 -18.06 -0.67
C MET A 37 16.96 -19.22 -0.05
N ASN A 38 17.63 -20.25 0.47
CA ASN A 38 16.98 -21.43 1.05
C ASN A 38 16.70 -21.30 2.57
N SER A 39 17.30 -20.33 3.26
CA SER A 39 17.17 -20.18 4.73
C SER A 39 16.20 -19.08 5.18
N HIS A 40 15.80 -18.16 4.29
CA HIS A 40 14.93 -17.04 4.64
C HIS A 40 13.65 -17.05 3.80
N VAL A 41 12.52 -17.34 4.46
CA VAL A 41 11.21 -17.03 3.89
C VAL A 41 11.06 -15.51 3.95
N LEU A 42 11.22 -14.84 2.81
CA LEU A 42 11.01 -13.40 2.67
C LEU A 42 9.50 -13.08 2.71
N THR A 43 8.89 -13.17 3.90
CA THR A 43 7.51 -12.74 4.13
C THR A 43 7.50 -11.33 4.70
N PHE A 44 6.84 -10.41 4.00
CA PHE A 44 6.60 -9.05 4.47
C PHE A 44 5.10 -8.79 4.56
N SER A 45 4.65 -8.19 5.67
CA SER A 45 3.31 -7.65 5.83
C SER A 45 3.40 -6.19 6.24
N GLY A 46 2.70 -5.33 5.51
CA GLY A 46 2.57 -3.91 5.86
C GLY A 46 1.52 -3.62 6.94
N ILE A 47 0.61 -4.58 7.19
CA ILE A 47 -0.46 -4.50 8.19
C ILE A 47 -0.14 -5.41 9.39
N ASP A 48 -0.82 -5.15 10.51
CA ASP A 48 -0.68 -5.98 11.72
C ASP A 48 -1.04 -7.44 11.43
N SER A 49 -0.21 -8.39 11.87
CA SER A 49 -0.41 -9.81 11.56
C SER A 49 -1.69 -10.41 12.14
N SER A 50 -2.28 -9.76 13.16
CA SER A 50 -3.56 -10.17 13.75
C SER A 50 -4.76 -9.51 13.10
N TYR A 51 -4.54 -8.60 12.15
CA TYR A 51 -5.59 -7.81 11.52
C TYR A 51 -5.73 -8.14 10.03
N ALA A 52 -6.96 -8.41 9.63
CA ALA A 52 -7.37 -8.47 8.24
C ALA A 52 -8.36 -7.34 7.95
N LEU A 53 -8.27 -6.78 6.74
CA LEU A 53 -9.27 -5.85 6.26
C LEU A 53 -10.60 -6.62 6.07
N PRO A 54 -11.76 -6.01 6.35
CA PRO A 54 -13.05 -6.64 6.05
C PRO A 54 -13.17 -6.99 4.56
N ASP A 55 -13.77 -8.14 4.24
CA ASP A 55 -13.86 -8.66 2.87
C ASP A 55 -14.62 -7.75 1.90
N ASN A 56 -15.50 -6.90 2.43
CA ASN A 56 -16.26 -5.91 1.66
C ASN A 56 -15.51 -4.59 1.42
N ILE A 57 -14.28 -4.43 1.94
CA ILE A 57 -13.45 -3.25 1.77
C ILE A 57 -12.14 -3.58 1.06
N ALA A 58 -11.73 -2.72 0.13
CA ALA A 58 -10.43 -2.80 -0.53
C ALA A 58 -9.63 -1.50 -0.42
N ILE A 59 -8.30 -1.63 -0.33
CA ILE A 59 -7.36 -0.53 -0.54
C ILE A 59 -7.18 -0.36 -2.05
N ILE A 60 -7.69 0.75 -2.60
CA ILE A 60 -7.55 1.06 -4.03
C ILE A 60 -6.36 1.96 -4.33
N THR A 61 -5.83 2.66 -3.32
CA THR A 61 -4.60 3.45 -3.45
C THR A 61 -3.88 3.48 -2.11
N LEU A 62 -2.59 3.16 -2.14
CA LEU A 62 -1.64 3.42 -1.06
C LEU A 62 -0.40 4.04 -1.69
N GLN A 63 -0.22 5.35 -1.51
CA GLN A 63 0.85 6.10 -2.15
C GLN A 63 1.54 7.02 -1.15
N GLU A 64 2.87 7.00 -1.13
CA GLU A 64 3.68 7.97 -0.40
C GLU A 64 3.80 9.29 -1.19
N LEU A 65 3.64 10.41 -0.49
CA LEU A 65 3.78 11.77 -1.00
C LEU A 65 5.17 12.33 -0.66
N GLU A 66 5.58 13.40 -1.34
CA GLU A 66 6.94 13.98 -1.26
C GLU A 66 7.37 14.39 0.17
N ASP A 67 6.42 14.65 1.06
CA ASP A 67 6.67 15.07 2.44
C ASP A 67 6.49 13.94 3.48
N GLY A 68 6.54 12.68 3.03
CA GLY A 68 6.40 11.51 3.90
C GLY A 68 4.97 11.24 4.40
N ARG A 69 3.99 11.99 3.88
CA ARG A 69 2.57 11.70 4.06
C ARG A 69 2.15 10.55 3.17
N VAL A 70 1.03 9.92 3.51
CA VAL A 70 0.46 8.84 2.69
C VAL A 70 -0.95 9.19 2.24
N LEU A 71 -1.18 9.02 0.94
CA LEU A 71 -2.51 9.00 0.32
C LEU A 71 -3.08 7.58 0.41
N LEU A 72 -4.16 7.44 1.15
CA LEU A 72 -4.90 6.19 1.31
C LEU A 72 -6.30 6.35 0.71
N ARG A 73 -6.70 5.43 -0.16
CA ARG A 73 -8.07 5.32 -0.64
C ARG A 73 -8.63 3.94 -0.32
N LEU A 74 -9.78 3.94 0.36
CA LEU A 74 -10.52 2.74 0.72
C LEU A 74 -11.87 2.77 0.00
N ALA A 75 -12.26 1.62 -0.54
CA ALA A 75 -13.49 1.45 -1.28
C ALA A 75 -14.31 0.30 -0.71
N HIS A 76 -15.61 0.53 -0.56
CA HIS A 76 -16.57 -0.55 -0.36
C HIS A 76 -16.92 -1.20 -1.70
N LEU A 77 -16.77 -2.52 -1.80
CA LEU A 77 -16.85 -3.24 -3.06
C LEU A 77 -18.29 -3.52 -3.55
N TYR A 78 -19.23 -3.62 -2.61
CA TYR A 78 -20.61 -4.04 -2.88
C TYR A 78 -21.60 -2.88 -2.91
N GLU A 79 -22.66 -3.04 -3.73
CA GLU A 79 -23.83 -2.17 -3.76
C GLU A 79 -24.85 -2.54 -2.68
N ILE A 80 -25.74 -1.62 -2.35
CA ILE A 80 -26.84 -1.87 -1.40
C ILE A 80 -27.68 -3.04 -1.94
N GLU A 81 -27.96 -4.03 -1.09
CA GLU A 81 -28.76 -5.23 -1.40
C GLU A 81 -28.13 -6.22 -2.41
N GLU A 82 -26.86 -6.05 -2.79
CA GLU A 82 -26.16 -7.02 -3.64
C GLU A 82 -25.91 -8.35 -2.91
N ASP A 83 -25.47 -8.27 -1.65
CA ASP A 83 -25.22 -9.40 -0.76
C ASP A 83 -25.75 -9.09 0.65
N LYS A 84 -26.27 -10.09 1.35
CA LYS A 84 -26.88 -9.87 2.69
C LYS A 84 -25.86 -9.54 3.76
N ASP A 85 -24.67 -10.09 3.65
CA ASP A 85 -23.63 -10.03 4.66
C ASP A 85 -22.52 -9.05 4.26
N LEU A 86 -22.28 -8.87 2.95
CA LEU A 86 -21.21 -8.00 2.44
C LEU A 86 -21.67 -6.60 2.02
N SER A 87 -22.97 -6.38 1.75
CA SER A 87 -23.53 -5.06 1.44
C SER A 87 -23.89 -4.23 2.67
N VAL A 88 -23.19 -4.43 3.78
CA VAL A 88 -23.40 -3.70 5.04
C VAL A 88 -22.22 -2.77 5.32
N THR A 89 -22.46 -1.68 6.06
CA THR A 89 -21.40 -0.75 6.47
C THR A 89 -20.29 -1.49 7.21
N ALA A 90 -19.05 -1.32 6.75
CA ALA A 90 -17.86 -1.91 7.38
C ALA A 90 -17.01 -0.87 8.09
N THR A 91 -16.33 -1.33 9.15
CA THR A 91 -15.40 -0.51 9.94
C THR A 91 -13.97 -0.96 9.71
N VAL A 92 -13.07 0.01 9.52
CA VAL A 92 -11.64 -0.19 9.32
C VAL A 92 -10.85 0.56 10.40
N GLU A 93 -9.89 -0.12 11.02
CA GLU A 93 -9.02 0.47 12.03
C GLU A 93 -7.69 0.92 11.41
N LEU A 94 -7.46 2.23 11.27
CA LEU A 94 -6.25 2.77 10.65
C LEU A 94 -4.98 2.46 11.46
N LYS A 95 -5.09 2.32 12.79
CA LYS A 95 -3.95 1.97 13.65
C LYS A 95 -3.37 0.59 13.31
N LYS A 96 -4.23 -0.38 13.01
CA LYS A 96 -3.83 -1.75 12.67
C LYS A 96 -3.35 -1.88 11.23
N LEU A 97 -3.75 -0.95 10.35
CA LEU A 97 -3.20 -0.86 8.99
C LEU A 97 -1.76 -0.34 8.94
N PHE A 98 -1.32 0.41 9.96
CA PHE A 98 0.03 0.97 10.03
C PHE A 98 0.69 0.68 11.39
N PRO A 99 0.93 -0.59 11.76
CA PRO A 99 1.42 -0.96 13.09
C PRO A 99 2.80 -0.38 13.43
N GLY A 100 3.64 -0.13 12.42
CA GLY A 100 5.00 0.39 12.59
C GLY A 100 5.13 1.91 12.52
N ARG A 101 4.04 2.66 12.30
CA ARG A 101 4.09 4.12 12.18
C ARG A 101 3.06 4.79 13.08
N LYS A 102 3.48 5.78 13.85
CA LYS A 102 2.58 6.55 14.70
C LYS A 102 1.84 7.59 13.87
N ILE A 103 0.52 7.44 13.74
CA ILE A 103 -0.35 8.40 13.06
C ILE A 103 -0.51 9.63 13.94
N LYS A 104 -0.14 10.80 13.41
CA LYS A 104 -0.31 12.11 14.03
C LYS A 104 -1.69 12.70 13.75
N GLU A 105 -2.11 12.64 12.49
CA GLU A 105 -3.35 13.25 12.02
C GLU A 105 -3.86 12.49 10.78
N VAL A 106 -5.17 12.41 10.64
CA VAL A 106 -5.84 11.87 9.45
C VAL A 106 -6.79 12.93 8.93
N LYS A 107 -6.62 13.32 7.66
CA LYS A 107 -7.50 14.28 7.00
C LYS A 107 -8.27 13.63 5.87
N GLU A 108 -9.60 13.75 5.91
CA GLU A 108 -10.46 13.30 4.82
C GLU A 108 -10.46 14.35 3.69
N MET A 109 -10.17 13.89 2.48
CA MET A 109 -10.14 14.71 1.28
C MET A 109 -11.27 14.30 0.34
N ASN A 110 -11.47 15.07 -0.74
CA ASN A 110 -12.29 14.62 -1.86
C ASN A 110 -11.58 13.50 -2.67
N LEU A 111 -12.26 12.96 -3.69
CA LEU A 111 -11.76 11.83 -4.48
C LEU A 111 -10.39 12.13 -5.13
N SER A 112 -10.22 13.35 -5.64
CA SER A 112 -8.98 13.85 -6.26
C SER A 112 -7.90 14.26 -5.27
N ALA A 113 -8.16 14.18 -3.97
CA ALA A 113 -7.24 14.58 -2.90
C ALA A 113 -6.76 16.04 -2.95
N ASN A 114 -7.54 16.97 -3.54
CA ASN A 114 -7.13 18.36 -3.71
C ASN A 114 -7.84 19.36 -2.77
N GLN A 115 -8.93 18.95 -2.12
CA GLN A 115 -9.70 19.77 -1.19
C GLN A 115 -10.14 18.95 0.02
N GLU A 116 -10.13 19.58 1.20
CA GLU A 116 -10.64 18.96 2.41
C GLU A 116 -12.15 18.71 2.26
N ARG A 117 -12.58 17.54 2.73
CA ARG A 117 -13.98 17.12 2.63
C ARG A 117 -14.94 18.09 3.31
N THR A 118 -14.55 18.59 4.49
CA THR A 118 -15.38 19.49 5.31
C THR A 118 -15.60 20.84 4.63
N GLU A 119 -14.57 21.36 3.94
CA GLU A 119 -14.67 22.59 3.16
C GLU A 119 -15.52 22.43 1.91
N MET A 120 -15.40 21.27 1.24
CA MET A 120 -16.21 20.96 0.06
C MET A 120 -17.70 20.83 0.41
N GLU A 121 -18.06 20.16 1.51
CA GLU A 121 -19.47 20.04 1.93
C GLU A 121 -20.09 21.40 2.21
N LYS A 122 -19.36 22.32 2.84
CA LYS A 122 -19.85 23.69 3.11
C LYS A 122 -20.18 24.46 1.83
N LYS A 123 -19.51 24.15 0.73
CA LYS A 123 -19.69 24.82 -0.58
C LYS A 123 -20.66 24.07 -1.50
N ARG A 124 -21.16 22.90 -1.10
CA ARG A 124 -22.01 22.06 -1.94
C ARG A 124 -23.39 22.69 -2.10
N LEU A 125 -23.84 22.82 -3.35
CA LEU A 125 -25.17 23.32 -3.66
C LEU A 125 -26.24 22.29 -3.28
N HIS A 126 -27.29 22.78 -2.62
CA HIS A 126 -28.42 21.96 -2.19
C HIS A 126 -29.53 22.06 -3.23
N TRP A 127 -29.63 21.04 -4.09
CA TRP A 127 -30.63 20.98 -5.13
C TRP A 127 -31.94 20.40 -4.60
N LYS A 128 -33.05 21.09 -4.87
CA LYS A 128 -34.38 20.51 -4.69
C LYS A 128 -34.74 19.76 -5.96
N VAL A 129 -34.82 18.43 -5.86
CA VAL A 129 -35.15 17.56 -6.99
C VAL A 129 -36.62 17.17 -6.90
N GLU A 130 -37.36 17.44 -7.97
CA GLU A 130 -38.77 17.05 -8.10
C GLU A 130 -38.89 15.52 -8.17
N GLY A 131 -39.83 14.95 -7.41
CA GLY A 131 -39.96 13.48 -7.30
C GLY A 131 -39.11 12.82 -6.20
N SER A 132 -38.45 13.58 -5.32
CA SER A 132 -37.76 13.06 -4.13
C SER A 132 -38.73 12.60 -3.01
N TYR A 133 -39.76 11.83 -3.38
CA TYR A 133 -40.66 11.16 -2.44
C TYR A 133 -40.10 9.77 -2.12
N GLY A 134 -39.07 9.76 -1.29
CA GLY A 134 -38.36 8.53 -0.96
C GLY A 134 -36.93 8.88 -0.63
N ASN A 135 -36.68 9.01 0.65
CA ASN A 135 -35.37 9.23 1.21
C ASN A 135 -34.50 7.99 0.92
N ARG A 136 -33.98 7.87 -0.31
CA ARG A 136 -32.75 7.12 -0.56
C ARG A 136 -31.63 7.98 0.02
N HIS A 137 -31.62 8.13 1.33
CA HIS A 137 -30.47 8.68 2.01
C HIS A 137 -29.37 7.66 1.70
N VAL A 138 -28.47 8.01 0.80
CA VAL A 138 -27.22 7.27 0.65
C VAL A 138 -26.53 7.46 1.99
N SER A 139 -26.75 6.51 2.90
CA SER A 139 -26.21 6.52 4.24
C SER A 139 -24.71 6.46 4.08
N ARG A 140 -24.03 7.58 4.29
CA ARG A 140 -22.58 7.65 4.25
C ARG A 140 -22.00 7.08 5.54
N GLY A 141 -20.79 6.53 5.49
CA GLY A 141 -20.08 6.13 6.70
C GLY A 141 -19.88 7.32 7.65
N GLY A 142 -19.81 7.03 8.95
CA GLY A 142 -19.66 8.04 9.99
C GLY A 142 -18.37 8.87 9.90
N PRO A 143 -18.29 9.98 10.65
CA PRO A 143 -17.07 10.75 10.78
C PRO A 143 -15.95 9.88 11.38
N VAL A 144 -14.70 10.16 11.00
CA VAL A 144 -13.54 9.45 11.56
C VAL A 144 -13.38 9.85 13.03
N ASP A 145 -13.32 8.87 13.93
CA ASP A 145 -13.05 9.14 15.34
C ASP A 145 -11.56 9.54 15.52
N PRO A 146 -11.25 10.72 16.09
CA PRO A 146 -9.87 11.20 16.23
C PRO A 146 -9.01 10.36 17.17
N LYS A 147 -9.62 9.66 18.13
CA LYS A 147 -8.93 8.87 19.16
C LYS A 147 -8.80 7.42 18.75
N GLU A 148 -9.86 6.83 18.22
CA GLU A 148 -9.88 5.43 17.82
C GLU A 148 -9.27 5.24 16.42
N LEU A 149 -9.31 6.27 15.57
CA LEU A 149 -8.94 6.22 14.14
C LEU A 149 -9.67 5.10 13.41
N LYS A 150 -10.95 4.92 13.78
CA LYS A 150 -11.90 4.03 13.14
C LYS A 150 -12.62 4.75 12.02
N LEU A 151 -12.73 4.06 10.91
CA LEU A 151 -13.32 4.52 9.67
C LEU A 151 -14.50 3.65 9.33
N GLU A 152 -15.66 4.24 9.06
CA GLU A 152 -16.81 3.53 8.51
C GLU A 152 -16.92 3.80 7.01
N LEU A 153 -17.19 2.76 6.22
CA LEU A 153 -17.54 2.89 4.80
C LEU A 153 -18.87 2.21 4.55
N SER A 154 -19.77 2.95 3.89
CA SER A 154 -21.04 2.41 3.43
C SER A 154 -20.93 1.79 2.04
N PRO A 155 -21.94 1.01 1.60
CA PRO A 155 -21.97 0.42 0.27
C PRO A 155 -21.66 1.43 -0.85
N MET A 156 -20.82 1.00 -1.80
CA MET A 156 -20.28 1.79 -2.91
C MET A 156 -19.56 3.10 -2.53
N GLU A 157 -19.16 3.27 -1.27
CA GLU A 157 -18.43 4.46 -0.85
C GLU A 157 -16.91 4.33 -1.11
N ILE A 158 -16.31 5.38 -1.66
CA ILE A 158 -14.86 5.56 -1.72
C ILE A 158 -14.48 6.73 -0.82
N ARG A 159 -13.62 6.48 0.18
CA ARG A 159 -13.09 7.51 1.07
C ARG A 159 -11.60 7.71 0.86
N THR A 160 -11.21 8.97 0.70
CA THR A 160 -9.83 9.39 0.44
C THR A 160 -9.26 10.07 1.67
N PHE A 161 -8.08 9.65 2.10
CA PHE A 161 -7.39 10.16 3.27
C PHE A 161 -5.98 10.57 2.95
N ILE A 162 -5.55 11.66 3.57
CA ILE A 162 -4.14 11.99 3.73
C ILE A 162 -3.77 11.71 5.18
N ILE A 163 -2.83 10.80 5.39
CA ILE A 163 -2.34 10.39 6.70
C ILE A 163 -1.00 11.06 6.96
N TYR A 164 -0.93 11.74 8.11
CA TYR A 164 0.26 12.38 8.63
C TYR A 164 0.84 11.46 9.70
N PHE A 165 2.09 11.04 9.51
CA PHE A 165 2.82 10.30 10.52
C PHE A 165 3.66 11.27 11.35
N ASP A 166 3.91 10.92 12.62
CA ASP A 166 4.98 11.55 13.38
C ASP A 166 6.30 11.24 12.66
N GLY A 167 7.13 12.28 12.43
CA GLY A 167 8.33 12.17 11.61
C GLY A 167 9.21 11.00 12.02
N VAL A 168 9.71 10.28 11.00
CA VAL A 168 10.69 9.21 11.16
C VAL A 168 11.83 9.77 12.01
N SER A 169 11.98 9.26 13.24
CA SER A 169 13.28 9.34 13.87
C SER A 169 14.16 8.44 13.01
N ASP A 170 15.11 9.03 12.28
CA ASP A 170 16.12 8.35 11.44
C ASP A 170 17.04 7.39 12.23
N GLN A 171 16.57 6.80 13.33
CA GLN A 171 17.38 6.00 14.25
C GLN A 171 17.28 4.49 14.02
N LEU A 172 16.51 4.01 13.03
CA LEU A 172 16.49 2.57 12.69
C LEU A 172 17.20 2.22 11.38
N TYR A 173 17.77 3.19 10.66
CA TYR A 173 18.55 2.93 9.44
C TYR A 173 20.08 2.79 9.67
N TYR A 174 20.56 2.91 10.92
CA TYR A 174 21.99 2.79 11.27
C TYR A 174 22.33 1.59 12.20
N ALA A 175 21.38 0.70 12.45
CA ALA A 175 21.60 -0.53 13.23
C ALA A 175 21.28 -1.77 12.38
N MET A 176 22.03 -1.94 11.30
CA MET A 176 22.27 -3.22 10.64
C MET A 176 23.72 -3.25 10.19
#